data_AF-A0A966E2S1-F1
#
_entry.id   AF-A0A966E2S1-F1
#
_cell.length_a   1.000
_cell.length_b   1.000
_cell.length_c   1.000
_cell.angle_alpha   90.00
_cell.angle_beta   90.00
_cell.angle_gamma   90.00
#
_symmetry.space_group_name_H-M   'P 1'
#
loop_
_entity.id
_entity.type
_entity.pdbx_description
1 polymer ?
#
loop_
_entity_poly.entity_id
_entity_poly.type
_entity_poly.pdbx_seq_one_letter_code
_entity_poly.pdbx_strand_id
1 'polypeptide(L)'
;MNTDLLQESRNRTVAYWLLLCCGLVFVMVVLGGVTRLTGSGLSMVDWRPLMGILPPIGDAEWQRVFEMYQQSPEFQKVNSDFGVNEFKGIFWLEYLHRLLGRLIGLVFFVPFVFFFARG
;
A
#
# COMPACT_ATOMS: atom_id res chain seq x y z
N MET A 1 -8.96 38.95 17.64
CA MET A 1 -8.05 38.31 18.61
C MET A 1 -8.35 36.83 18.81
N ASN A 2 -9.53 36.39 19.29
CA ASN A 2 -9.83 34.94 19.42
C ASN A 2 -10.00 34.23 18.06
N THR A 3 -10.56 34.90 17.06
CA THR A 3 -10.76 34.35 15.71
C THR A 3 -9.45 34.11 14.96
N ASP A 4 -8.47 35.01 15.15
CA ASP A 4 -7.18 34.95 14.46
C ASP A 4 -6.32 33.78 14.97
N LEU A 5 -6.35 33.50 16.28
CA LEU A 5 -5.69 32.35 16.89
C LEU A 5 -6.27 31.02 16.40
N LEU A 6 -7.60 30.95 16.24
CA LEU A 6 -8.29 29.77 15.70
C LEU A 6 -7.95 29.57 14.21
N GLN A 7 -7.92 30.65 13.42
CA GLN A 7 -7.52 30.63 12.01
C GLN A 7 -6.08 30.13 11.83
N GLU A 8 -5.14 30.68 12.61
CA GLU A 8 -3.72 30.28 12.65
C GLU A 8 -3.54 28.80 13.01
N SER A 9 -4.28 28.31 14.01
CA SER A 9 -4.23 26.89 14.42
C SER A 9 -4.75 25.97 13.31
N ARG A 10 -5.88 26.31 12.67
CA ARG A 10 -6.47 25.55 11.57
C ARG A 10 -5.54 25.50 10.35
N ASN A 11 -4.92 26.62 9.98
CA ASN A 11 -3.96 26.67 8.88
C ASN A 11 -2.75 25.77 9.14
N ARG A 12 -2.23 25.74 10.38
CA ARG A 12 -1.14 24.84 10.77
C ARG A 12 -1.56 23.37 10.71
N THR A 13 -2.76 23.02 11.18
CA THR A 13 -3.28 21.65 11.10
C THR A 13 -3.39 21.17 9.65
N VAL A 14 -3.93 22.01 8.75
CA VAL A 14 -4.01 21.68 7.31
C VAL A 14 -2.61 21.54 6.71
N ALA A 15 -1.67 22.42 7.05
CA ALA A 15 -0.30 22.35 6.57
C ALA A 15 0.40 21.05 7.00
N TYR A 16 0.31 20.65 8.28
CA TYR A 16 0.88 19.39 8.76
C TYR A 16 0.22 18.17 8.13
N TRP A 17 -1.11 18.20 7.91
CA TRP A 17 -1.82 17.13 7.22
C TRP A 17 -1.35 16.96 5.77
N LEU A 18 -1.23 18.06 5.02
CA LEU A 18 -0.71 18.02 3.65
C LEU A 18 0.76 17.57 3.61
N LEU A 19 1.59 18.03 4.56
CA LEU A 19 2.98 17.61 4.67
C LEU A 19 3.10 16.10 4.96
N LEU A 20 2.24 15.57 5.83
CA LEU A 20 2.12 14.13 6.09
C LEU A 20 1.75 13.38 4.80
N CYS A 21 0.76 13.86 4.05
CA CYS A 21 0.37 13.26 2.77
C CYS A 21 1.56 13.22 1.79
N CYS A 22 2.32 14.32 1.66
CA CYS A 22 3.52 14.37 0.83
C CYS A 22 4.57 13.34 1.27
N GLY A 23 4.81 13.23 2.58
CA GLY A 23 5.73 12.24 3.15
C GLY A 23 5.31 10.80 2.84
N LEU A 24 4.01 10.49 2.97
CA LEU A 24 3.50 9.15 2.66
C LEU A 24 3.62 8.84 1.16
N VAL A 25 3.33 9.80 0.28
CA VAL A 25 3.50 9.63 -1.18
C VAL A 25 4.97 9.38 -1.53
N PHE A 26 5.91 10.10 -0.89
CA PHE A 26 7.34 9.85 -1.08
C PHE A 26 7.70 8.40 -0.72
N VAL A 27 7.26 7.90 0.45
CA VAL A 27 7.48 6.50 0.86
C VAL A 27 6.85 5.52 -0.13
N MET A 28 5.66 5.83 -0.65
CA MET A 28 4.97 5.01 -1.65
C MET A 28 5.76 4.87 -2.94
N VAL A 29 6.36 5.96 -3.42
CA VAL A 29 7.21 5.96 -4.62
C VAL A 29 8.47 5.12 -4.40
N VAL A 30 9.14 5.28 -3.26
CA VAL A 30 10.34 4.50 -2.92
C VAL A 30 10.01 3.00 -2.85
N LEU A 31 8.98 2.64 -2.09
CA LEU A 31 8.57 1.25 -1.91
C LEU A 31 8.09 0.61 -3.22
N GLY A 32 7.36 1.37 -4.05
CA GLY A 32 6.96 0.93 -5.39
C GLY A 32 8.16 0.72 -6.32
N GLY A 33 9.15 1.60 -6.24
CA GLY A 33 10.43 1.45 -6.94
C GLY A 33 11.15 0.16 -6.55
N VAL A 34 11.25 -0.13 -5.24
CA VAL A 34 11.84 -1.39 -4.75
C VAL A 34 11.03 -2.59 -5.23
N THR A 35 9.70 -2.53 -5.15
CA THR A 35 8.80 -3.61 -5.62
C THR A 35 9.05 -3.92 -7.10
N ARG A 36 9.23 -2.87 -7.92
CA ARG A 36 9.52 -3.03 -9.35
C ARG A 36 10.91 -3.60 -9.60
N LEU A 37 11.94 -3.12 -8.91
CA LEU A 37 13.32 -3.55 -9.10
C LEU A 37 13.57 -4.98 -8.60
N THR A 38 12.78 -5.45 -7.65
CA THR A 38 12.86 -6.82 -7.11
C THR A 38 12.00 -7.84 -7.87
N GLY A 39 11.29 -7.43 -8.92
CA GLY A 39 10.39 -8.33 -9.66
C GLY A 39 9.22 -8.84 -8.81
N SER A 40 8.79 -8.06 -7.82
CA SER A 40 7.66 -8.44 -6.95
C SER A 40 6.32 -7.87 -7.42
N GLY A 41 6.30 -7.07 -8.49
CA GLY A 41 5.10 -6.33 -8.92
C GLY A 41 3.96 -7.18 -9.51
N LEU A 42 4.16 -8.47 -9.77
CA LEU A 42 3.11 -9.40 -10.22
C LEU A 42 2.98 -10.62 -9.29
N SER A 43 3.47 -10.51 -8.05
CA SER A 43 3.38 -11.57 -7.04
C SER A 43 1.95 -11.79 -6.51
N MET A 44 1.07 -10.77 -6.57
CA MET A 44 -0.36 -10.89 -6.25
C MET A 44 -1.25 -10.94 -7.49
N VAL A 45 -1.50 -12.16 -7.96
CA VAL A 45 -2.36 -12.41 -9.13
C VAL A 45 -3.84 -12.12 -8.84
N ASP A 46 -4.31 -12.33 -7.61
CA ASP A 46 -5.70 -12.09 -7.22
C ASP A 46 -5.92 -10.65 -6.77
N TRP A 47 -6.76 -9.90 -7.50
CA TRP A 47 -7.08 -8.53 -7.15
C TRP A 47 -8.33 -8.45 -6.27
N ARG A 48 -8.12 -8.24 -4.97
CA ARG A 48 -9.19 -8.01 -3.98
C ARG A 48 -9.09 -6.59 -3.40
N PRO A 49 -9.78 -5.59 -3.99
CA PRO A 49 -9.68 -4.20 -3.56
C PRO A 49 -10.09 -3.99 -2.10
N LEU A 50 -11.19 -4.64 -1.68
CA LEU A 50 -11.80 -4.51 -0.36
C LEU A 50 -11.41 -5.63 0.60
N MET A 51 -11.35 -6.89 0.14
CA MET A 51 -11.05 -8.05 0.99
C MET A 51 -9.54 -8.37 1.10
N GLY A 52 -8.68 -7.75 0.30
CA GLY A 52 -7.22 -8.01 0.27
C GLY A 52 -6.43 -7.21 1.31
N ILE A 53 -7.05 -6.83 2.43
CA ILE A 53 -6.38 -6.17 3.56
C ILE A 53 -5.70 -7.20 4.45
N LEU A 54 -6.21 -8.43 4.51
CA LEU A 54 -5.56 -9.50 5.27
C LEU A 54 -4.62 -10.28 4.34
N PRO A 55 -3.36 -10.51 4.73
CA PRO A 55 -2.47 -11.40 3.98
C PRO A 55 -2.96 -12.85 4.11
N PRO A 56 -2.47 -13.78 3.28
CA PRO A 56 -2.69 -15.21 3.43
C PRO A 56 -2.40 -15.67 4.86
N ILE A 57 -3.37 -16.32 5.50
CA ILE A 57 -3.24 -16.83 6.87
C ILE A 57 -3.22 -18.35 6.83
N GLY A 58 -2.15 -18.94 7.36
CA GLY A 58 -1.94 -20.38 7.38
C GLY A 58 -1.33 -20.94 6.09
N ASP A 59 -0.74 -22.12 6.19
CA ASP A 59 0.04 -22.71 5.10
C ASP A 59 -0.80 -23.09 3.88
N ALA A 60 -2.06 -23.50 4.08
CA ALA A 60 -2.97 -23.84 2.99
C ALA A 60 -3.26 -22.64 2.09
N GLU A 61 -3.49 -21.45 2.67
CA GLU A 61 -3.77 -20.25 1.89
C GLU A 61 -2.50 -19.73 1.20
N TRP A 62 -1.34 -19.83 1.84
CA TRP A 62 -0.04 -19.53 1.22
C TRP A 62 0.24 -20.43 0.01
N GLN A 63 -0.06 -21.73 0.14
CA GLN A 63 0.09 -22.67 -0.96
C GLN A 63 -0.87 -22.34 -2.11
N ARG A 64 -2.12 -22.02 -1.80
CA ARG A 64 -3.13 -21.60 -2.80
C ARG A 64 -2.68 -20.36 -3.59
N VAL A 65 -2.17 -19.33 -2.92
CA VAL A 65 -1.69 -18.12 -3.63
C VAL A 65 -0.40 -18.35 -4.38
N PHE A 66 0.47 -19.24 -3.89
CA PHE A 66 1.68 -19.61 -4.59
C PHE A 66 1.36 -20.40 -5.87
N GLU A 67 0.43 -21.34 -5.84
CA GLU A 67 -0.03 -22.06 -7.04
C GLU A 67 -0.61 -21.12 -8.11
N MET A 68 -1.33 -20.06 -7.70
CA MET A 68 -1.76 -19.02 -8.63
C MET A 68 -0.56 -18.24 -9.20
N TYR A 69 0.44 -17.93 -8.38
CA TYR A 69 1.67 -17.28 -8.84
C TYR A 69 2.45 -18.15 -9.83
N GLN A 70 2.49 -19.48 -9.64
CA GLN A 70 3.15 -20.42 -10.54
C GLN A 70 2.57 -20.41 -11.96
N GLN A 71 1.30 -20.03 -12.11
CA GLN A 71 0.65 -19.89 -13.40
C GLN A 71 1.00 -18.55 -14.10
N SER A 72 1.64 -17.62 -13.39
CA SER A 72 2.03 -16.33 -13.95
C SER A 72 3.23 -16.45 -14.91
N PRO A 73 3.32 -15.58 -15.93
CA PRO A 73 4.51 -15.50 -16.78
C PRO A 73 5.78 -15.14 -16.01
N GLU A 74 5.67 -14.41 -14.90
CA GLU A 74 6.83 -13.99 -14.09
C GLU A 74 7.47 -15.19 -13.39
N PHE A 75 6.65 -16.06 -12.79
CA PHE A 75 7.14 -17.34 -12.27
C PHE A 75 7.74 -18.20 -13.39
N GLN A 76 7.04 -18.39 -14.50
CA GLN A 76 7.50 -19.29 -15.57
C GLN A 76 8.81 -18.83 -16.24
N LYS A 77 9.07 -17.52 -16.31
CA LYS A 77 10.22 -16.95 -17.06
C LYS A 77 11.36 -16.49 -16.17
N VAL A 78 11.10 -16.09 -14.93
CA VAL A 78 12.08 -15.42 -14.07
C VAL A 78 12.30 -16.17 -12.76
N ASN A 79 11.22 -16.60 -12.10
CA ASN A 79 11.26 -17.14 -10.74
C ASN A 79 10.86 -18.64 -10.68
N SER A 80 11.19 -19.42 -11.71
CA SER A 80 10.70 -20.80 -11.88
C SER A 80 11.30 -21.79 -10.88
N ASP A 81 12.38 -21.38 -10.21
CA ASP A 81 13.08 -22.09 -9.15
C ASP A 81 12.60 -21.71 -7.74
N PHE A 82 11.70 -20.73 -7.61
CA PHE A 82 11.22 -20.29 -6.29
C PHE A 82 10.39 -21.38 -5.61
N GLY A 83 10.63 -21.56 -4.31
CA GLY A 83 9.69 -22.21 -3.41
C GLY A 83 8.71 -21.21 -2.79
N VAL A 84 7.81 -21.71 -1.95
CA VAL A 84 6.80 -20.90 -1.25
C VAL A 84 7.43 -19.84 -0.32
N ASN A 85 8.65 -20.08 0.18
CA ASN A 85 9.33 -19.16 1.10
C ASN A 85 9.93 -17.96 0.37
N GLU A 86 10.55 -18.17 -0.79
CA GLU A 86 11.05 -17.14 -1.69
C GLU A 86 9.87 -16.28 -2.21
N PHE A 87 8.78 -16.95 -2.58
CA PHE A 87 7.52 -16.30 -2.97
C PHE A 87 6.97 -15.39 -1.86
N LYS A 88 6.96 -15.84 -0.59
CA LYS A 88 6.51 -15.00 0.54
C LYS A 88 7.27 -13.68 0.61
N GLY A 89 8.57 -13.68 0.31
CA GLY A 89 9.40 -12.46 0.31
C GLY A 89 8.91 -11.42 -0.70
N ILE A 90 8.75 -11.81 -1.96
CA ILE A 90 8.24 -10.91 -3.01
C ILE A 90 6.78 -10.50 -2.75
N PHE A 91 5.96 -11.42 -2.25
CA PHE A 91 4.57 -11.15 -1.89
C PHE A 91 4.46 -10.06 -0.83
N TRP A 92 5.31 -10.08 0.20
CA TRP A 92 5.29 -9.08 1.28
C TRP A 92 5.64 -7.68 0.80
N LEU A 93 6.55 -7.54 -0.16
CA LEU A 93 6.89 -6.25 -0.75
C LEU A 93 5.69 -5.65 -1.48
N GLU A 94 5.06 -6.43 -2.37
CA GLU A 94 3.87 -5.98 -3.09
C GLU A 94 2.70 -5.73 -2.13
N TYR A 95 2.55 -6.56 -1.10
CA TYR A 95 1.51 -6.42 -0.08
C TYR A 95 1.64 -5.09 0.65
N LEU A 96 2.84 -4.79 1.15
CA LEU A 96 3.11 -3.56 1.88
C LEU A 96 2.91 -2.33 0.98
N HIS A 97 3.33 -2.42 -0.29
CA HIS A 97 3.10 -1.37 -1.27
C HIS A 97 1.60 -1.09 -1.46
N ARG A 98 0.78 -2.13 -1.65
CA ARG A 98 -0.68 -2.01 -1.79
C ARG A 98 -1.34 -1.52 -0.51
N LEU A 99 -0.91 -2.00 0.65
CA LEU A 99 -1.42 -1.58 1.96
C LEU A 99 -1.14 -0.09 2.20
N LEU A 100 0.07 0.37 1.88
CA LEU A 100 0.44 1.77 1.99
C LEU A 100 -0.42 2.66 1.07
N GLY A 101 -0.67 2.23 -0.17
CA GLY A 101 -1.57 2.94 -1.08
C GLY A 101 -2.98 3.12 -0.51
N ARG A 102 -3.53 2.09 0.14
CA ARG A 102 -4.83 2.17 0.82
C ARG A 102 -4.80 3.12 2.02
N LEU A 103 -3.74 3.06 2.82
CA LEU A 103 -3.54 3.95 3.97
C LEU A 103 -3.48 5.41 3.54
N ILE A 104 -2.76 5.72 2.45
CA ILE A 104 -2.68 7.07 1.89
C ILE A 104 -4.06 7.57 1.49
N GLY A 105 -4.85 6.73 0.80
CA GLY A 105 -6.22 7.06 0.44
C GLY A 105 -7.07 7.45 1.66
N LEU A 106 -6.97 6.70 2.77
CA LEU A 106 -7.71 7.00 4.00
C LEU A 106 -7.20 8.27 4.70
N VAL A 107 -5.88 8.43 4.85
CA VAL A 107 -5.24 9.58 5.50
C VAL A 107 -5.52 10.88 4.74
N PHE A 108 -5.68 10.81 3.42
CA PHE A 108 -6.12 11.95 2.62
C PHE A 108 -7.63 12.16 2.71
N PHE A 109 -8.43 11.14 2.41
CA PHE A 109 -9.87 11.30 2.20
C PHE A 109 -10.63 11.70 3.46
N VAL A 110 -10.29 11.13 4.63
CA VAL A 110 -11.03 11.40 5.88
C VAL A 110 -10.89 12.86 6.33
N PRO A 111 -9.67 13.44 6.46
CA PRO A 111 -9.53 14.85 6.80
C PRO A 111 -10.05 15.77 5.70
N PHE A 112 -9.90 15.40 4.42
CA PHE A 112 -10.45 16.17 3.30
C PHE A 112 -11.96 16.36 3.45
N VAL A 113 -12.72 15.28 3.63
CA VAL A 113 -14.18 15.35 3.82
C VAL A 113 -14.54 16.15 5.08
N PHE A 114 -13.79 15.96 6.18
CA PHE A 114 -14.01 16.70 7.41
C PHE A 114 -13.80 18.22 7.24
N PHE A 115 -12.71 18.63 6.59
CA PHE A 115 -12.42 20.04 6.33
C PHE A 115 -13.40 20.63 5.32
N PHE A 116 -13.81 19.86 4.31
CA PHE A 116 -14.80 20.29 3.32
C PHE A 116 -16.18 20.50 3.95
N ALA A 117 -16.60 19.65 4.89
CA ALA A 117 -17.89 19.77 5.55
C ALA A 117 -17.94 20.85 6.64
N ARG A 118 -16.79 21.32 7.14
CA ARG A 118 -16.67 22.33 8.21
C ARG A 118 -16.13 23.68 7.74
N GLY A 119 -15.61 23.76 6.52
CA GLY A 119 -15.14 24.99 5.86
C GLY A 119 -16.26 25.63 5.07
#